data_AF-A0A6H2DNY7-F1
#
_entry.id   AF-A0A6H2DNY7-F1
#
_cell.length_a   1.000
_cell.length_b   1.000
_cell.length_c   1.000
_cell.angle_alpha   90.00
_cell.angle_beta   90.00
_cell.angle_gamma   90.00
#
_symmetry.space_group_name_H-M   'P 1'
#
loop_
_entity.id
_entity.type
_entity.pdbx_description
1 polymer ?
#
loop_
_entity_poly.entity_id
_entity_poly.type
_entity_poly.pdbx_seq_one_letter_code
_entity_poly.pdbx_strand_id
1 'polypeptide(L)' 'MGKRDYGGMTVNERLFASGLLDDFDRALAKGDKAAIEDILEQVDVDPNLAKSLLRDGC' A
#
# COMPACT_ATOMS: atom_id res chain seq x y z
N MET A 1 -1.96 0.02 22.53
CA MET A 1 -1.48 -0.61 21.29
C MET A 1 -0.46 0.34 20.68
N GLY A 2 0.83 -0.03 20.64
CA GLY A 2 1.85 0.82 20.03
C GLY A 2 1.61 0.90 18.52
N LYS A 3 1.30 2.09 18.01
CA LYS A 3 1.29 2.35 16.57
C LYS A 3 2.71 2.07 16.08
N ARG A 4 2.89 1.20 15.08
CA ARG A 4 4.22 0.93 14.53
C ARG A 4 4.74 2.25 13.97
N ASP A 5 5.86 2.74 14.50
CA ASP A 5 6.52 3.93 13.99
C ASP A 5 7.11 3.60 12.62
N TYR A 6 6.38 3.97 11.57
CA TYR A 6 6.85 3.85 10.18
C TYR A 6 7.75 5.03 9.76
N GLY A 7 8.16 5.86 10.73
CA GLY A 7 9.06 6.98 10.52
C GLY A 7 10.40 6.50 9.94
N GLY A 8 10.75 6.97 8.75
CA GLY A 8 11.98 6.59 8.05
C GLY A 8 11.89 5.35 7.16
N MET A 9 10.74 4.66 7.11
CA MET A 9 10.52 3.53 6.21
C MET A 9 9.91 3.99 4.88
N THR A 10 10.39 3.42 3.78
CA THR A 10 9.76 3.49 2.45
C THR A 10 8.44 2.72 2.44
N VAL A 11 7.57 3.01 1.46
CA VAL A 11 6.25 2.36 1.33
C VAL A 11 6.38 0.82 1.27
N ASN A 12 7.34 0.30 0.49
CA ASN A 12 7.58 -1.14 0.39
C ASN A 12 8.00 -1.77 1.73
N GLU A 13 8.86 -1.10 2.50
CA GLU A 13 9.28 -1.60 3.81
C GLU A 13 8.10 -1.65 4.80
N ARG A 14 7.16 -0.68 4.72
CA ARG A 14 5.94 -0.69 5.53
C ARG A 14 4.99 -1.81 5.11
N LEU A 15 4.81 -2.04 3.81
CA LEU A 15 4.02 -3.15 3.27
C LEU A 15 4.60 -4.50 3.68
N PHE A 16 5.92 -4.64 3.64
CA PHE A 16 6.61 -5.85 4.09
C PHE A 16 6.48 -6.06 5.60
N ALA A 17 6.71 -5.03 6.42
CA ALA A 17 6.61 -5.10 7.88
C ALA A 17 5.16 -5.32 8.38
N SER A 18 4.16 -4.90 7.60
CA SER A 18 2.75 -5.16 7.87
C SER A 18 2.28 -6.54 7.38
N GLY A 19 3.05 -7.21 6.53
CA GLY A 19 2.64 -8.46 5.89
C GLY A 19 1.61 -8.27 4.77
N LEU A 20 1.40 -7.03 4.30
CA LEU A 20 0.42 -6.67 3.27
C LEU A 20 1.03 -6.59 1.86
N LEU A 21 2.33 -6.85 1.71
CA LEU A 21 3.03 -6.77 0.43
C LEU A 21 2.40 -7.68 -0.64
N ASP A 22 2.15 -8.95 -0.31
CA ASP A 22 1.53 -9.90 -1.25
C ASP A 22 0.08 -9.51 -1.62
N ASP A 23 -0.67 -8.95 -0.66
CA ASP A 23 -2.03 -8.47 -0.89
C ASP A 23 -2.04 -7.23 -1.79
N PHE A 24 -1.07 -6.34 -1.60
CA PHE A 24 -0.88 -5.14 -2.40
C PHE A 24 -0.52 -5.48 -3.86
N ASP A 25 0.44 -6.39 -4.06
CA ASP A 25 0.81 -6.86 -5.41
C ASP A 25 -0.37 -7.53 -6.12
N ARG A 26 -1.16 -8.33 -5.40
CA ARG A 26 -2.37 -8.95 -5.95
C ARG A 26 -3.44 -7.91 -6.30
N ALA A 27 -3.59 -6.87 -5.50
CA ALA A 27 -4.54 -5.79 -5.76
C ALA A 27 -4.10 -4.95 -6.99
N LEU A 28 -2.81 -4.65 -7.10
CA LEU A 28 -2.22 -3.99 -8.27
C LEU A 28 -2.42 -4.80 -9.55
N ALA A 29 -2.09 -6.10 -9.52
CA ALA A 29 -2.23 -6.97 -10.69
C ALA A 29 -3.69 -7.08 -11.18
N LYS A 30 -4.66 -6.93 -10.27
CA LYS A 30 -6.10 -6.94 -10.59
C LYS A 30 -6.65 -5.56 -10.96
N GLY A 31 -5.90 -4.50 -10.74
CA GLY A 31 -6.39 -3.13 -10.86
C GLY A 31 -7.43 -2.75 -9.79
N ASP A 32 -7.42 -3.42 -8.63
CA ASP A 32 -8.41 -3.23 -7.57
C ASP A 32 -8.06 -2.01 -6.72
N LYS A 33 -8.53 -0.85 -7.20
CA LYS A 33 -8.32 0.44 -6.53
C LYS A 33 -8.76 0.46 -5.08
N ALA A 34 -9.90 -0.16 -4.76
CA ALA A 34 -10.43 -0.13 -3.41
C ALA A 34 -9.54 -0.92 -2.45
N ALA A 35 -9.05 -2.09 -2.87
CA ALA A 35 -8.11 -2.87 -2.09
C ALA A 35 -6.76 -2.15 -1.91
N ILE A 36 -6.26 -1.47 -2.95
CA ILE A 36 -5.02 -0.68 -2.86
C ILE A 36 -5.18 0.49 -1.88
N GLU A 37 -6.30 1.21 -1.92
CA GLU A 37 -6.57 2.33 -1.01
C GLU A 37 -6.61 1.86 0.46
N ASP A 38 -7.32 0.76 0.75
CA ASP A 38 -7.42 0.19 2.09
C ASP A 38 -6.05 -0.26 2.63
N ILE A 39 -5.24 -0.92 1.80
CA ILE A 39 -3.90 -1.35 2.19
C ILE A 39 -2.98 -0.16 2.48
N LEU A 40 -3.03 0.90 1.66
CA LEU A 40 -2.23 2.11 1.86
C LEU A 40 -2.60 2.82 3.17
N GLU A 41 -3.88 2.88 3.52
CA GLU A 41 -4.34 3.42 4.81
C GLU A 41 -3.81 2.60 6.00
N GLN A 42 -3.78 1.26 5.88
CA GLN A 42 -3.25 0.38 6.93
C GLN A 42 -1.74 0.59 7.20
N VAL A 43 -0.98 1.04 6.20
CA VAL A 43 0.45 1.36 6.32
C VAL A 43 0.76 2.85 6.50
N ASP A 44 -0.26 3.67 6.79
CA ASP A 44 -0.14 5.12 7.01
C ASP A 44 0.49 5.84 5.80
N VAL A 45 0.05 5.45 4.60
CA VAL A 45 0.44 6.03 3.30
C VAL A 45 -0.79 6.65 2.64
N ASP A 46 -0.59 7.74 1.89
CA ASP A 46 -1.70 8.44 1.22
C ASP A 46 -2.43 7.50 0.23
N PRO A 47 -3.73 7.21 0.44
CA PRO A 47 -4.50 6.34 -0.45
C PRO A 47 -4.64 6.90 -1.87
N ASN A 48 -4.47 8.21 -2.09
CA ASN A 48 -4.49 8.79 -3.43
C ASN A 48 -3.35 8.28 -4.32
N LEU A 49 -2.29 7.70 -3.74
CA LEU A 49 -1.22 7.06 -4.49
C LEU A 49 -1.76 5.90 -5.36
N ALA A 50 -2.85 5.24 -4.95
CA ALA A 50 -3.52 4.21 -5.72
C ALA A 50 -3.88 4.68 -7.14
N LYS A 51 -4.29 5.94 -7.30
CA LYS A 51 -4.64 6.51 -8.61
C LYS A 51 -3.43 6.62 -9.52
N SER A 52 -2.27 6.96 -8.97
CA SER A 52 -1.01 7.05 -9.73
C SER A 52 -0.52 5.65 -10.11
N LEU A 53 -0.52 4.72 -9.17
CA LEU A 53 -0.06 3.34 -9.39
C LEU A 53 -0.88 2.59 -10.44
N LEU A 54 -2.20 2.83 -10.50
CA LEU A 54 -3.07 2.23 -11.50
C LEU A 54 -2.96 2.89 -12.88
N ARG A 55 -2.44 4.12 -12.94
CA ARG A 55 -2.36 4.90 -14.18
C ARG A 55 -1.08 4.62 -14.96
N ASP A 56 -0.03 4.18 -14.29
CA ASP A 56 1.24 3.74 -14.90
C ASP A 56 1.24 2.25 -15.32
N GLY A 57 0.06 1.61 -15.41
CA GLY A 57 -0.13 0.24 -15.90
C GLY A 57 0.01 0.08 -17.42
N CYS A 58 1.03 0.71 -18.03
CA CYS A 58 1.45 0.54 -19.43
C CYS A 58 2.99 0.55 -19.52
#